data_AF-A0A7R9YJJ7-F1
#
_entry.id   AF-A0A7R9YJJ7-F1
#
_cell.length_a   1.000
_cell.length_b   1.000
_cell.length_c   1.000
_cell.angle_alpha   90.00
_cell.angle_beta   90.00
_cell.angle_gamma   90.00
#
_symmetry.space_group_name_H-M   'P 1'
#
loop_
_entity.id
_entity.type
_entity.pdbx_description
1 polymer ?
#
loop_
_entity_poly.entity_id
_entity_poly.type
_entity_poly.pdbx_seq_one_letter_code
_entity_poly.pdbx_strand_id
1 'polypeptide(L)'
;RGGRAAPRRTVTKKQKKKGRERTVVVEEPVESFFAFFSPPKVPDDSADLDDEEAEMLQDTLEADYDLATVYRDKLVPDAVNWYTGEAEDSDDEEGDDDD
;
A
#
# COMPACT_ATOMS: atom_id res chain seq x y z
N ARG A 1 1.56 -20.32 2.94
CA ARG A 1 0.16 -19.89 2.66
C ARG A 1 0.24 -18.91 1.50
N GLY A 2 -0.47 -19.15 0.40
CA GLY A 2 -0.40 -18.28 -0.78
C GLY A 2 -1.08 -16.94 -0.51
N GLY A 3 -0.31 -15.86 -0.45
CA GLY A 3 -0.84 -14.50 -0.41
C GLY A 3 -1.57 -14.19 -1.72
N ARG A 4 -2.71 -13.49 -1.65
CA ARG A 4 -3.40 -12.99 -2.84
C ARG A 4 -2.54 -11.87 -3.44
N ALA A 5 -2.25 -11.97 -4.73
CA ALA A 5 -1.49 -10.94 -5.43
C ALA A 5 -2.22 -9.59 -5.37
N ALA A 6 -1.45 -8.50 -5.27
CA ALA A 6 -1.96 -7.13 -5.34
C ALA A 6 -2.86 -6.95 -6.58
N PRO A 7 -3.92 -6.12 -6.49
CA PRO A 7 -4.80 -5.87 -7.62
C PRO A 7 -4.03 -5.36 -8.83
N ARG A 8 -4.45 -5.80 -10.02
CA ARG A 8 -3.89 -5.37 -11.30
C ARG A 8 -5.02 -4.92 -12.21
N ARG A 9 -4.76 -3.91 -13.02
CA ARG A 9 -5.70 -3.44 -14.03
C ARG A 9 -5.40 -4.08 -15.37
N THR A 10 -6.43 -4.64 -16.01
CA THR A 10 -6.33 -5.14 -17.38
C THR A 10 -6.39 -3.98 -18.38
N VAL A 11 -5.36 -3.85 -19.19
CA VAL A 11 -5.22 -2.81 -20.23
C VAL A 11 -5.08 -3.47 -21.59
N THR A 12 -5.88 -3.02 -22.55
CA THR A 12 -5.89 -3.55 -23.91
C THR A 12 -4.98 -2.70 -24.80
N LYS A 13 -3.84 -3.26 -25.22
CA LYS A 13 -2.87 -2.59 -26.10
C LYS A 13 -2.94 -3.16 -27.52
N LYS A 14 -3.13 -2.29 -28.51
CA LYS A 14 -3.04 -2.65 -29.92
C LYS A 14 -1.57 -2.63 -30.36
N GLN A 15 -1.10 -3.75 -30.89
CA GLN A 15 0.24 -3.89 -31.44
C GLN A 15 0.16 -4.08 -32.96
N LYS A 16 0.89 -3.25 -33.72
CA LYS A 16 0.98 -3.38 -35.18
C LYS A 16 2.40 -3.84 -35.56
N LYS A 17 2.53 -4.99 -36.21
CA LYS A 17 3.82 -5.50 -36.71
C LYS A 17 3.66 -5.96 -38.16
N LYS A 18 4.47 -5.39 -39.06
CA LYS A 18 4.52 -5.74 -40.51
C LYS A 18 3.13 -5.86 -41.16
N GLY A 19 2.29 -4.84 -41.01
CA GLY A 19 0.95 -4.80 -41.61
C GLY A 19 -0.14 -5.59 -40.90
N ARG A 20 0.20 -6.45 -39.94
CA ARG A 20 -0.78 -7.17 -39.11
C ARG A 20 -1.02 -6.45 -37.79
N GLU A 21 -2.28 -6.18 -37.47
CA GLU A 21 -2.72 -5.64 -36.18
C GLU A 21 -3.17 -6.79 -35.27
N ARG A 22 -2.71 -6.76 -34.01
CA ARG A 22 -3.17 -7.68 -32.96
C ARG A 22 -3.50 -6.89 -31.70
N THR A 23 -4.54 -7.31 -31.01
CA THR A 23 -4.90 -6.78 -29.70
C THR A 23 -4.28 -7.66 -28.62
N VAL A 24 -3.59 -7.08 -27.65
CA VAL A 24 -2.97 -7.77 -26.51
C VAL A 24 -3.57 -7.22 -25.23
N VAL A 25 -4.03 -8.11 -24.35
CA VAL A 25 -4.43 -7.75 -22.98
C VAL A 25 -3.20 -7.87 -22.09
N VAL A 26 -2.90 -6.81 -21.37
CA VAL A 26 -1.75 -6.69 -20.46
C VAL A 26 -2.27 -6.34 -19.07
N GLU A 27 -1.73 -6.94 -18.02
CA GLU A 27 -2.05 -6.58 -16.64
C GLU A 27 -0.97 -5.66 -16.06
N GLU A 28 -1.38 -4.47 -15.63
CA GLU A 28 -0.49 -3.47 -15.04
C GLU A 28 -0.79 -3.34 -13.54
N PRO A 29 0.24 -3.18 -12.68
CA PRO A 29 0.03 -2.87 -11.27
C PRO A 29 -0.75 -1.56 -11.13
N VAL A 30 -1.58 -1.46 -10.09
CA VAL A 30 -2.37 -0.27 -9.80
C VAL A 30 -2.25 0.05 -8.32
N GLU A 31 -2.23 1.35 -7.99
CA GLU A 31 -2.33 1.80 -6.62
C GLU A 31 -3.68 1.34 -6.04
N SER A 32 -3.61 0.59 -4.94
CA SER A 32 -4.78 0.03 -4.30
C SER A 32 -4.50 -0.19 -2.83
N PHE A 33 -5.54 -0.01 -2.00
CA PHE A 33 -5.51 -0.39 -0.58
C PHE A 33 -4.99 -1.81 -0.36
N PHE A 34 -5.33 -2.75 -1.24
CA PHE A 34 -4.91 -4.15 -1.10
C PHE A 34 -3.43 -4.40 -1.45
N ALA A 35 -2.68 -3.39 -1.91
CA ALA A 35 -1.23 -3.48 -2.05
C ALA A 35 -0.56 -3.76 -0.70
N PHE A 36 -1.13 -3.25 0.41
CA PHE A 36 -0.69 -3.51 1.78
C PHE A 36 -0.55 -5.00 2.13
N PHE A 37 -1.39 -5.87 1.56
CA PHE A 37 -1.32 -7.32 1.79
C PHE A 37 -0.28 -8.02 0.89
N SER A 38 0.41 -7.27 0.05
CA SER A 38 1.53 -7.69 -0.78
C SER A 38 2.75 -6.84 -0.45
N PRO A 39 3.26 -6.91 0.80
CA PRO A 39 4.35 -6.06 1.24
C PRO A 39 5.58 -6.24 0.34
N PRO A 40 6.39 -5.18 0.18
CA PRO A 40 7.60 -5.25 -0.60
C PRO A 40 8.54 -6.31 -0.01
N LYS A 41 9.24 -7.04 -0.89
CA LYS A 41 10.16 -8.10 -0.47
C LYS A 41 11.54 -7.50 -0.25
N VAL A 42 12.08 -7.74 0.93
CA VAL A 42 13.49 -7.48 1.21
C VAL A 42 14.32 -8.57 0.52
N PRO A 43 15.26 -8.22 -0.37
CA PRO A 43 16.20 -9.19 -0.94
C PRO A 43 17.08 -9.80 0.15
N ASP A 44 17.46 -11.07 -0.01
CA ASP A 44 18.33 -11.77 0.94
C ASP A 44 19.80 -11.28 0.90
N ASP A 45 20.23 -10.70 -0.24
CA ASP A 45 21.58 -10.14 -0.42
C ASP A 45 21.49 -8.63 -0.69
N SER A 46 22.18 -7.84 0.12
CA SER A 46 22.22 -6.37 -0.02
C SER A 46 22.98 -5.92 -1.27
N ALA A 47 23.72 -6.81 -1.95
CA ALA A 47 24.40 -6.50 -3.20
C ALA A 47 23.47 -6.50 -4.44
N ASP A 48 22.22 -6.94 -4.29
CA ASP A 48 21.23 -7.02 -5.38
C ASP A 48 20.46 -5.71 -5.63
N LEU A 49 20.63 -4.70 -4.78
CA LEU A 49 20.02 -3.38 -4.92
C LEU A 49 21.10 -2.33 -5.08
N ASP A 50 20.90 -1.40 -6.01
CA ASP A 50 21.66 -0.15 -5.97
C ASP A 50 21.18 0.79 -4.85
N ASP A 51 21.93 1.87 -4.60
CA ASP A 51 21.63 2.80 -3.51
C ASP A 51 20.25 3.46 -3.67
N GLU A 52 19.80 3.71 -4.90
CA GLU A 52 18.50 4.34 -5.20
C GLU A 52 17.35 3.33 -4.97
N GLU A 53 17.53 2.08 -5.41
CA GLU A 53 16.59 1.00 -5.17
C GLU A 53 16.45 0.65 -3.69
N ALA A 54 17.55 0.71 -2.93
CA ALA A 54 17.53 0.48 -1.49
C ALA A 54 16.78 1.59 -0.73
N GLU A 55 16.97 2.86 -1.10
CA GLU A 55 16.25 4.01 -0.54
C GLU A 55 14.73 3.89 -0.82
N MET A 56 14.34 3.63 -2.07
CA MET A 56 12.93 3.44 -2.42
C MET A 56 12.27 2.27 -1.67
N LEU A 57 13.01 1.17 -1.47
CA LEU A 57 12.52 0.02 -0.73
C LEU A 57 12.30 0.38 0.75
N GLN A 58 13.23 1.13 1.35
CA GLN A 58 13.12 1.60 2.72
C GLN A 58 11.90 2.51 2.91
N ASP A 59 11.73 3.51 2.06
CA ASP A 59 10.60 4.44 2.10
C ASP A 59 9.25 3.69 2.03
N THR A 60 9.17 2.68 1.15
CA THR A 60 7.95 1.90 1.00
C THR A 60 7.67 1.04 2.25
N LEU A 61 8.71 0.46 2.85
CA LEU A 61 8.58 -0.33 4.08
C LEU A 61 8.18 0.52 5.28
N GLU A 62 8.73 1.72 5.40
CA GLU A 62 8.37 2.67 6.47
C GLU A 62 6.91 3.10 6.35
N ALA A 63 6.46 3.46 5.15
CA ALA A 63 5.06 3.80 4.89
C ALA A 63 4.10 2.64 5.22
N ASP A 64 4.45 1.40 4.83
CA ASP A 64 3.66 0.21 5.18
C ASP A 64 3.61 -0.02 6.69
N TYR A 65 4.71 0.21 7.41
CA TYR A 65 4.79 0.06 8.85
C TYR A 65 3.95 1.11 9.59
N ASP A 66 4.00 2.37 9.17
CA ASP A 66 3.18 3.44 9.74
C ASP A 66 1.69 3.13 9.58
N LEU A 67 1.30 2.72 8.37
CA LEU A 67 -0.08 2.32 8.11
C LEU A 67 -0.49 1.13 8.99
N ALA A 68 0.35 0.09 9.08
CA ALA A 68 0.09 -1.07 9.93
C ALA A 68 -0.05 -0.69 11.41
N THR A 69 0.75 0.26 11.87
CA THR A 69 0.71 0.77 13.25
C THR A 69 -0.59 1.50 13.52
N VAL A 70 -1.04 2.38 12.61
CA VAL A 70 -2.36 3.03 12.71
C VAL A 70 -3.49 2.00 12.75
N TYR A 71 -3.45 0.99 11.87
CA TYR A 71 -4.44 -0.08 11.91
C TYR A 71 -4.45 -0.83 13.25
N ARG A 72 -3.27 -1.17 13.77
CA ARG A 72 -3.12 -2.02 14.96
C ARG A 72 -3.39 -1.28 16.27
N ASP A 73 -2.95 -0.03 16.39
CA ASP A 73 -3.02 0.73 17.64
C ASP A 73 -4.21 1.69 17.69
N LYS A 74 -4.69 2.22 16.55
CA LYS A 74 -5.78 3.21 16.50
C LYS A 74 -7.08 2.65 15.92
N LEU A 75 -7.04 2.16 14.68
CA LEU A 75 -8.27 1.84 13.94
C LEU A 75 -8.97 0.58 14.45
N VAL A 76 -8.26 -0.54 14.57
CA VAL A 76 -8.88 -1.82 14.96
C VAL A 76 -9.40 -1.81 16.40
N PRO A 77 -8.64 -1.30 17.40
CA PRO A 77 -9.12 -1.25 18.78
C PRO A 77 -10.37 -0.37 18.96
N ASP A 78 -10.47 0.72 18.19
CA ASP A 78 -11.55 1.69 18.33
C ASP A 78 -12.43 1.83 17.08
N ALA A 79 -12.62 0.72 16.36
CA ALA A 79 -13.25 0.70 15.04
C ALA A 79 -14.67 1.30 15.02
N VAL A 80 -15.39 1.25 16.15
CA VAL A 80 -16.74 1.83 16.27
C VAL A 80 -16.66 3.35 16.24
N ASN A 81 -15.80 3.97 17.04
CA ASN A 81 -15.65 5.42 17.09
C ASN A 81 -15.07 5.96 15.77
N TRP A 82 -14.15 5.21 15.13
CA TRP A 82 -13.69 5.55 13.77
C TRP A 82 -14.79 5.42 12.71
N TYR A 83 -15.73 4.49 12.88
CA TYR A 83 -16.88 4.35 11.98
C TYR A 83 -17.95 5.44 12.21
N THR A 84 -18.19 5.84 13.46
CA THR A 84 -19.15 6.90 13.82
C THR A 84 -18.57 8.30 13.63
N GLY A 85 -17.24 8.43 13.55
CA GLY A 85 -16.52 9.70 13.41
C GLY A 85 -16.11 10.34 14.75
N GLU A 86 -16.41 9.69 15.88
CA GLU A 86 -16.11 10.20 17.23
C GLU A 86 -14.60 10.13 17.57
N ALA A 87 -13.84 9.27 16.89
CA ALA A 87 -12.39 9.14 17.11
C ALA A 87 -11.57 10.33 16.57
N GLU A 88 -12.12 11.13 15.64
CA GLU A 88 -11.46 12.37 15.16
C GLU A 88 -11.57 13.52 16.18
N ASP A 89 -12.58 13.47 17.06
CA ASP A 89 -12.88 14.54 18.03
C ASP A 89 -12.04 14.41 19.31
N SER A 90 -11.67 13.17 19.69
CA SER A 90 -10.89 12.90 20.91
C SER A 90 -9.44 13.40 20.88
N ASP A 91 -8.86 13.69 19.70
CA ASP A 91 -7.49 14.24 19.60
C ASP A 91 -7.45 15.76 19.90
N ASP A 92 -8.60 16.46 19.89
CA ASP A 92 -8.73 17.91 20.17
C ASP A 92 -9.13 18.22 21.63
N GLU A 93 -9.62 17.24 22.40
CA GLU A 93 -10.14 17.45 23.77
C GLU A 93 -9.15 17.11 24.91
N GLU A 94 -7.90 16.68 24.64
CA GLU A 94 -6.88 16.47 25.69
C GLU A 94 -6.15 17.76 26.10
N GLY A 95 -6.89 18.84 26.42
CA GLY A 95 -6.31 20.18 26.56
C GLY A 95 -6.88 21.14 27.60
N ASP A 96 -7.83 20.77 28.46
CA ASP A 96 -8.31 21.66 29.53
C ASP A 96 -9.01 20.91 30.68
N ASP A 97 -8.24 20.35 31.63
CA ASP A 97 -8.74 20.10 32.99
C ASP A 97 -7.54 20.13 33.97
N ASP A 98 -7.08 21.35 34.28
CA ASP A 98 -6.26 21.65 35.46
C ASP A 98 -7.06 22.63 36.34
N ASP A 99 -7.82 22.09 37.31
CA ASP A 99 -8.25 22.77 38.55
C ASP A 99 -7.95 21.88 39.76
#